data_AF-A0A7Y2GEI4-F1
#
_entry.id   AF-A0A7Y2GEI4-F1
#
_cell.length_a   1.000
_cell.length_b   1.000
_cell.length_c   1.000
_cell.angle_alpha   90.00
_cell.angle_beta   90.00
_cell.angle_gamma   90.00
#
_symmetry.space_group_name_H-M   'P 1'
#
loop_
_entity.id
_entity.type
_entity.pdbx_description
1 polymer ?
#
loop_
_entity_poly.entity_id
_entity_poly.type
_entity_poly.pdbx_seq_one_letter_code
_entity_poly.pdbx_strand_id
1 'polypeptide(L)'
;GLLPLSLEAIEQAIRLNGAAVDNNLRAFELGRWAVLHPQDAAAVITPNVVELPKSLEDRIAFRVAHLTDYQGTRLVRRYTKLLDRIEDRGVKEAAALGYHKLLSYKDEYEVARLLLKSREKAKAEFEGDFGMKFHLAPPMLTGKGPDGRPKKREFGSWLERPLRMLTKLKRLRGTPFDPFGYSAERKMERALIKQYEADMAEVQPKLDAGTRDAVIALAELPLQIRGFGPVKEANEAKAAKRREELLAVIRAGGAPMAKAAE
;
A
#
# COMPACT_ATOMS: atom_id res chain seq x y z
N GLY A 1 26.40 -8.08 36.78
CA GLY A 1 26.30 -9.50 37.16
C GLY A 1 27.32 -10.37 36.45
N LEU A 2 27.51 -10.21 35.13
CA LEU A 2 28.46 -11.01 34.33
C LEU A 2 29.79 -10.29 34.02
N LEU A 3 29.86 -8.98 34.30
CA LEU A 3 31.06 -8.15 34.18
C LEU A 3 31.40 -7.60 35.57
N PRO A 4 32.69 -7.54 35.94
CA PRO A 4 33.15 -7.03 37.24
C PRO A 4 33.17 -5.49 37.26
N LEU A 5 32.06 -4.86 36.87
CA LEU A 5 31.87 -3.42 36.84
C LEU A 5 30.61 -3.06 37.62
N SER A 6 30.65 -1.95 38.34
CA SER A 6 29.47 -1.41 38.99
C SER A 6 28.49 -0.82 37.97
N LEU A 7 27.22 -0.76 38.36
CA LEU A 7 26.18 -0.12 37.55
C LEU A 7 26.53 1.35 37.31
N GLU A 8 26.93 2.04 38.37
CA GLU A 8 27.26 3.46 38.36
C GLU A 8 28.44 3.76 37.42
N ALA A 9 29.42 2.86 37.31
CA ALA A 9 30.55 3.01 36.40
C ALA A 9 30.11 2.93 34.93
N ILE A 10 29.18 2.02 34.61
CA ILE A 10 28.64 1.87 33.25
C ILE A 10 27.75 3.07 32.90
N GLU A 11 26.89 3.51 33.82
CA GLU A 11 26.05 4.69 33.62
C GLU A 11 26.88 5.96 33.41
N GLN A 12 27.96 6.14 34.19
CA GLN A 12 28.89 7.25 34.00
C GLN A 12 29.62 7.17 32.65
N ALA A 13 30.05 5.98 32.21
CA ALA A 13 30.65 5.81 30.89
C ALA A 13 29.67 6.19 29.76
N ILE A 14 28.39 5.84 29.88
CA ILE A 14 27.34 6.24 28.93
C ILE A 14 27.15 7.76 28.95
N ARG A 15 27.13 8.39 30.13
CA ARG A 15 27.03 9.86 30.27
C ARG A 15 28.24 10.58 29.65
N LEU A 16 29.45 10.06 29.87
CA LEU A 16 30.69 10.61 29.30
C LEU A 16 30.75 10.50 27.78
N ASN A 17 30.09 9.52 27.17
CA ASN A 17 30.01 9.38 25.71
C ASN A 17 29.18 10.51 25.06
N GLY A 18 28.21 11.08 25.78
CA GLY A 18 27.47 12.29 25.39
C GLY A 18 26.42 12.14 24.28
N ALA A 19 26.43 11.06 23.51
CA ALA A 19 25.43 10.83 22.47
C ALA A 19 24.17 10.17 23.04
N ALA A 20 23.01 10.82 22.90
CA ALA A 20 21.69 10.29 23.26
C ALA A 20 21.64 9.61 24.65
N VAL A 21 22.28 10.25 25.64
CA VAL A 21 22.56 9.70 26.98
C VAL A 21 21.33 9.04 27.61
N ASP A 22 20.20 9.74 27.66
CA ASP A 22 18.98 9.22 28.30
C ASP A 22 18.41 7.99 27.59
N ASN A 23 18.47 7.96 26.25
CA ASN A 23 18.02 6.80 25.47
C ASN A 23 18.94 5.59 25.68
N ASN A 24 20.25 5.82 25.79
CA ASN A 24 21.23 4.76 26.01
C ASN A 24 21.15 4.17 27.42
N LEU A 25 20.92 5.02 28.44
CA LEU A 25 20.66 4.56 29.80
C LEU A 25 19.37 3.72 29.86
N ARG A 26 18.28 4.20 29.25
CA ARG A 26 17.02 3.46 29.17
C ARG A 26 17.17 2.14 28.42
N ALA A 27 17.91 2.11 27.31
CA ALA A 27 18.19 0.88 26.58
C ALA A 27 19.01 -0.12 27.41
N PHE A 28 19.99 0.37 28.19
CA PHE A 28 20.78 -0.47 29.08
C PHE A 28 19.93 -1.06 30.21
N GLU A 29 19.06 -0.27 30.84
CA GLU A 29 18.10 -0.75 31.85
C GLU A 29 17.13 -1.79 31.28
N LEU A 30 16.57 -1.56 30.09
CA LEU A 30 15.71 -2.53 29.41
C LEU A 30 16.46 -3.82 29.09
N GLY A 31 17.73 -3.75 28.69
CA GLY A 31 18.58 -4.92 28.48
C GLY A 31 18.80 -5.72 29.76
N ARG A 32 19.02 -5.04 30.90
CA ARG A 32 19.12 -5.69 32.22
C ARG A 32 17.81 -6.34 32.64
N TRP A 33 16.69 -5.64 32.45
CA TRP A 33 15.36 -6.18 32.73
C TRP A 33 15.09 -7.42 31.89
N ALA A 34 15.42 -7.42 30.59
CA ALA A 34 15.20 -8.56 29.71
C ALA A 34 16.01 -9.81 30.09
N VAL A 35 17.21 -9.64 30.65
CA VAL A 35 18.02 -10.76 31.17
C VAL A 35 17.40 -11.34 32.45
N LEU A 36 16.83 -10.50 33.31
CA LEU A 36 16.19 -10.95 34.56
C LEU A 36 14.77 -11.50 34.34
N HIS A 37 14.08 -11.01 33.32
CA HIS A 37 12.70 -11.34 32.98
C HIS A 37 12.60 -11.85 31.53
N PRO A 38 13.24 -12.98 31.19
CA PRO A 38 13.33 -13.43 29.80
C PRO A 38 11.97 -13.80 29.20
N GLN A 39 11.01 -14.27 30.01
CA GLN A 39 9.66 -14.59 29.54
C GLN A 39 8.84 -13.33 29.24
N ASP A 40 8.90 -12.31 30.11
CA ASP A 40 8.21 -11.04 29.90
C ASP A 40 8.80 -10.30 28.71
N ALA A 41 10.12 -10.30 28.58
CA ALA A 41 10.80 -9.75 27.42
C ALA A 41 10.41 -10.49 26.13
N ALA A 42 10.35 -11.82 26.16
CA ALA A 42 9.87 -12.62 25.04
C ALA A 42 8.42 -12.25 24.66
N ALA A 43 7.53 -12.05 25.63
CA ALA A 43 6.16 -11.64 25.39
C ALA A 43 6.06 -10.25 24.72
N VAL A 44 6.91 -9.30 25.11
CA VAL A 44 6.94 -7.94 24.53
C VAL A 44 7.53 -7.93 23.11
N ILE A 45 8.55 -8.75 22.83
CA ILE A 45 9.20 -8.80 21.50
C ILE A 45 8.49 -9.74 20.52
N THR A 46 7.60 -10.62 20.99
CA THR A 46 6.88 -11.54 20.11
C THR A 46 5.98 -10.71 19.19
N PRO A 47 6.23 -10.70 17.87
CA PRO A 47 5.44 -9.92 16.96
C PRO A 47 3.99 -10.41 17.03
N ASN A 48 3.04 -9.48 17.11
CA ASN A 48 1.64 -9.82 16.96
C ASN A 48 1.43 -10.28 15.51
N VAL A 49 1.45 -11.60 15.28
CA VAL A 49 1.33 -12.19 13.95
C VAL A 49 -0.09 -11.92 13.47
N VAL A 50 -0.24 -10.89 12.65
CA VAL A 50 -1.49 -10.67 11.92
C VAL A 50 -1.63 -11.85 10.97
N GLU A 51 -2.54 -12.77 11.26
CA GLU A 51 -2.81 -13.91 10.39
C GLU A 51 -3.17 -13.40 8.99
N LEU A 52 -2.37 -13.82 8.01
CA LEU A 52 -2.64 -13.51 6.61
C LEU A 52 -3.90 -14.27 6.16
N PRO A 53 -4.77 -13.65 5.35
CA PRO A 53 -5.95 -14.31 4.79
C PRO A 53 -5.58 -15.62 4.08
N LYS A 54 -6.11 -16.74 4.59
CA LYS A 54 -5.72 -18.09 4.13
C LYS A 54 -6.56 -18.53 2.93
N SER A 55 -7.85 -18.20 2.89
CA SER A 55 -8.74 -18.53 1.77
C SER A 55 -8.89 -17.39 0.74
N LEU A 56 -9.42 -17.70 -0.44
CA LEU A 56 -9.73 -16.70 -1.46
C LEU A 56 -10.84 -15.76 -0.96
N GLU A 57 -11.81 -16.33 -0.27
CA GLU A 57 -12.93 -15.63 0.34
C GLU A 57 -12.43 -14.62 1.38
N ASP A 58 -11.48 -15.02 2.23
CA ASP A 58 -10.85 -14.11 3.20
C ASP A 58 -10.08 -12.99 2.50
N ARG A 59 -9.37 -13.31 1.40
CA ARG A 59 -8.63 -12.31 0.61
C ARG A 59 -9.57 -11.30 -0.03
N ILE A 60 -10.73 -11.74 -0.52
CA ILE A 60 -11.78 -10.87 -1.07
C ILE A 60 -12.41 -10.05 0.05
N ALA A 61 -12.77 -10.66 1.19
CA ALA A 61 -13.36 -9.99 2.34
C ALA A 61 -12.45 -8.89 2.89
N PHE A 62 -11.15 -9.16 3.01
CA PHE A 62 -10.14 -8.15 3.41
C PHE A 62 -10.14 -6.95 2.46
N ARG A 63 -10.25 -7.18 1.14
CA ARG A 63 -10.28 -6.12 0.13
C ARG A 63 -11.59 -5.36 0.14
N VAL A 64 -12.71 -6.05 0.37
CA VAL A 64 -14.03 -5.43 0.55
C VAL A 64 -14.02 -4.49 1.76
N ALA A 65 -13.46 -4.92 2.89
CA ALA A 65 -13.32 -4.08 4.07
C ALA A 65 -12.46 -2.84 3.76
N HIS A 66 -11.32 -3.03 3.09
CA HIS A 66 -10.47 -1.92 2.69
C HIS A 66 -11.16 -0.94 1.71
N LEU A 67 -11.88 -1.43 0.70
CA LEU A 67 -12.62 -0.57 -0.24
C LEU A 67 -13.78 0.18 0.42
N THR A 68 -14.40 -0.43 1.44
CA THR A 68 -15.41 0.21 2.27
C THR A 68 -14.82 1.41 3.02
N ASP A 69 -13.68 1.22 3.67
CA ASP A 69 -12.95 2.30 4.33
C ASP A 69 -12.50 3.38 3.33
N TYR A 70 -11.97 2.94 2.19
CA TYR A 70 -11.38 3.79 1.18
C TYR A 70 -12.41 4.73 0.54
N GLN A 71 -13.55 4.23 0.03
CA GLN A 71 -14.57 5.04 -0.64
C GLN A 71 -16.00 4.70 -0.22
N GLY A 72 -16.29 3.44 0.12
CA GLY A 72 -17.59 2.99 0.60
C GLY A 72 -18.28 1.98 -0.31
N THR A 73 -19.56 1.72 -0.02
CA THR A 73 -20.33 0.58 -0.57
C THR A 73 -20.47 0.59 -2.09
N ARG A 74 -20.49 1.77 -2.73
CA ARG A 74 -20.56 1.87 -4.21
C ARG A 74 -19.31 1.27 -4.87
N LEU A 75 -18.13 1.50 -4.29
CA LEU A 75 -16.88 0.95 -4.83
C LEU A 75 -16.79 -0.55 -4.57
N VAL A 76 -17.26 -1.00 -3.41
CA VAL A 76 -17.38 -2.43 -3.09
C VAL A 76 -18.27 -3.15 -4.11
N ARG A 77 -19.48 -2.63 -4.38
CA ARG A 77 -20.38 -3.22 -5.38
C ARG A 77 -19.76 -3.29 -6.77
N ARG A 78 -18.95 -2.30 -7.13
CA ARG A 78 -18.22 -2.29 -8.41
C ARG A 78 -17.17 -3.40 -8.44
N TYR A 79 -16.41 -3.56 -7.35
CA TYR A 79 -15.41 -4.60 -7.18
C TYR A 79 -16.01 -6.02 -7.24
N THR A 80 -17.03 -6.29 -6.41
CA THR A 80 -17.66 -7.61 -6.34
C THR A 80 -18.34 -7.98 -7.65
N LYS A 81 -19.05 -7.04 -8.29
CA LYS A 81 -19.72 -7.29 -9.58
C LYS A 81 -18.78 -7.78 -10.69
N LEU A 82 -17.53 -7.34 -10.71
CA LEU A 82 -16.55 -7.85 -11.67
C LEU A 82 -16.11 -9.27 -11.31
N LEU A 83 -15.81 -9.52 -10.03
CA LEU A 83 -15.37 -10.84 -9.56
C LEU A 83 -16.45 -11.91 -9.68
N ASP A 84 -17.71 -11.55 -9.44
CA ASP A 84 -18.86 -12.46 -9.50
C ASP A 84 -19.08 -13.04 -10.91
N ARG A 85 -18.58 -12.34 -11.95
CA ARG A 85 -18.65 -12.81 -13.33
C ARG A 85 -17.60 -13.87 -13.67
N ILE A 86 -16.54 -13.98 -12.86
CA ILE A 86 -15.41 -14.87 -13.14
C ILE A 86 -15.67 -16.21 -12.47
N GLU A 87 -15.69 -17.29 -13.23
CA GLU A 87 -15.91 -18.63 -12.66
C GLU A 87 -14.60 -19.30 -12.24
N ASP A 88 -13.54 -19.20 -13.07
CA ASP A 88 -12.24 -19.79 -12.76
C ASP A 88 -11.63 -19.18 -11.49
N ARG A 89 -11.26 -20.05 -10.55
CA ARG A 89 -10.73 -19.66 -9.24
C ARG A 89 -9.40 -18.89 -9.34
N GLY A 90 -8.50 -19.29 -10.24
CA GLY A 90 -7.20 -18.65 -10.41
C GLY A 90 -7.32 -17.27 -11.04
N VAL A 91 -8.16 -17.13 -12.07
CA VAL A 91 -8.47 -15.83 -12.68
C VAL A 91 -9.18 -14.92 -11.67
N LYS A 92 -10.10 -15.45 -10.87
CA LYS A 92 -10.79 -14.69 -9.81
C LYS A 92 -9.82 -14.17 -8.76
N GLU A 93 -8.85 -14.99 -8.35
CA GLU A 93 -7.81 -14.59 -7.41
C GLU A 93 -6.91 -13.49 -7.98
N ALA A 94 -6.41 -13.67 -9.20
CA ALA A 94 -5.63 -12.66 -9.92
C ALA A 94 -6.40 -11.34 -10.06
N ALA A 95 -7.67 -11.41 -10.47
CA ALA A 95 -8.53 -10.25 -10.62
C ALA A 95 -8.82 -9.58 -9.27
N ALA A 96 -8.99 -10.36 -8.20
CA ALA A 96 -9.17 -9.83 -6.86
C ALA A 96 -7.95 -8.98 -6.43
N LEU A 97 -6.73 -9.37 -6.81
CA LEU A 97 -5.51 -8.60 -6.55
C LEU A 97 -5.39 -7.36 -7.45
N GLY A 98 -5.39 -7.57 -8.76
CA GLY A 98 -5.12 -6.52 -9.75
C GLY A 98 -6.21 -5.44 -9.77
N TYR A 99 -7.48 -5.82 -9.72
CA TYR A 99 -8.57 -4.86 -9.75
C TYR A 99 -8.64 -4.04 -8.47
N HIS A 100 -8.42 -4.66 -7.30
CA HIS A 100 -8.33 -3.95 -6.04
C HIS A 100 -7.23 -2.88 -6.07
N LYS A 101 -6.05 -3.22 -6.62
CA LYS A 101 -4.93 -2.30 -6.78
C LYS A 101 -5.31 -1.06 -7.60
N LEU A 102 -6.09 -1.21 -8.67
CA LEU A 102 -6.58 -0.09 -9.48
C LEU A 102 -7.64 0.73 -8.76
N LEU A 103 -8.57 0.08 -8.05
CA LEU A 103 -9.67 0.78 -7.38
C LEU A 103 -9.22 1.55 -6.14
N SER A 104 -8.15 1.11 -5.45
CA SER A 104 -7.63 1.75 -4.24
C SER A 104 -6.29 2.44 -4.50
N TYR A 105 -6.23 3.33 -5.50
CA TYR A 105 -5.04 4.13 -5.72
C TYR A 105 -4.82 5.14 -4.58
N LYS A 106 -3.55 5.39 -4.25
CA LYS A 106 -3.17 6.23 -3.09
C LYS A 106 -3.26 7.70 -3.48
N ASP A 107 -4.44 8.27 -3.27
CA ASP A 107 -4.70 9.68 -3.48
C ASP A 107 -4.60 10.52 -2.22
N GLU A 108 -4.78 11.83 -2.36
CA GLU A 108 -4.60 12.80 -1.30
C GLU A 108 -5.54 12.53 -0.11
N TYR A 109 -6.78 12.10 -0.39
CA TYR A 109 -7.74 11.70 0.62
C TYR A 109 -7.30 10.45 1.39
N GLU A 110 -6.78 9.44 0.68
CA GLU A 110 -6.29 8.21 1.29
C GLU A 110 -4.97 8.42 2.03
N VAL A 111 -4.07 9.25 1.49
CA VAL A 111 -2.85 9.68 2.19
C VAL A 111 -3.21 10.32 3.52
N ALA A 112 -4.19 11.24 3.55
CA ALA A 112 -4.63 11.85 4.79
C ALA A 112 -5.20 10.84 5.80
N ARG A 113 -6.02 9.88 5.34
CA ARG A 113 -6.56 8.82 6.20
C ARG A 113 -5.45 7.97 6.80
N LEU A 114 -4.48 7.56 6.00
CA LEU A 114 -3.36 6.73 6.43
C LEU A 114 -2.44 7.47 7.40
N LEU A 115 -2.14 8.74 7.14
CA LEU A 115 -1.32 9.58 8.03
C LEU A 115 -1.97 9.74 9.40
N LEU A 116 -3.28 9.99 9.44
CA LEU A 116 -4.02 10.07 10.70
C LEU A 116 -4.08 8.72 11.41
N LYS A 117 -4.27 7.61 10.69
CA LYS A 117 -4.23 6.27 11.29
C LYS A 117 -2.87 5.96 11.90
N SER A 118 -1.78 6.29 11.22
CA SER A 118 -0.42 6.15 11.76
C SER A 118 -0.20 7.05 12.98
N ARG A 119 -0.73 8.28 12.97
CA ARG A 119 -0.73 9.16 14.14
C ARG A 119 -1.37 8.50 15.34
N GLU A 120 -2.60 7.99 15.20
CA GLU A 120 -3.34 7.41 16.33
C GLU A 120 -2.63 6.17 16.88
N LYS A 121 -2.03 5.35 16.02
CA LYS A 121 -1.17 4.23 16.44
C LYS A 121 0.05 4.71 17.22
N ALA A 122 0.76 5.72 16.70
CA ALA A 122 1.93 6.27 17.38
C ALA A 122 1.55 6.86 18.74
N LYS A 123 0.43 7.59 18.84
CA LYS A 123 -0.07 8.12 20.11
C LYS A 123 -0.39 7.03 21.14
N ALA A 124 -0.85 5.85 20.70
CA ALA A 124 -1.12 4.72 21.59
C ALA A 124 0.16 4.06 22.10
N GLU A 125 1.26 4.13 21.34
CA GLU A 125 2.54 3.49 21.66
C GLU A 125 3.47 4.41 22.48
N PHE A 126 3.40 5.72 22.27
CA PHE A 126 4.29 6.69 22.93
C PHE A 126 3.59 7.40 24.10
N GLU A 127 4.20 7.33 25.29
CA GLU A 127 3.80 8.07 26.49
C GLU A 127 4.26 9.55 26.43
N GLY A 128 3.51 10.46 27.06
CA GLY A 128 3.86 11.88 27.21
C GLY A 128 3.28 12.83 26.14
N ASP A 129 3.88 14.03 26.02
CA ASP A 129 3.47 15.05 25.04
C ASP A 129 3.88 14.65 23.61
N PHE A 130 2.98 13.97 22.91
CA PHE A 130 3.20 13.48 21.56
C PHE A 130 2.97 14.57 20.50
N GLY A 131 4.05 15.01 19.84
CA GLY A 131 4.02 15.88 18.66
C GLY A 131 4.53 15.14 17.41
N MET A 132 3.74 15.18 16.31
CA MET A 132 4.13 14.53 15.05
C MET A 132 4.42 15.56 13.96
N LYS A 133 5.56 15.40 13.29
CA LYS A 133 5.94 16.16 12.10
C LYS A 133 5.69 15.34 10.85
N PHE A 134 5.08 15.97 9.84
CA PHE A 134 4.76 15.37 8.56
C PHE A 134 5.71 15.89 7.48
N HIS A 135 6.34 14.98 6.75
CA HIS A 135 7.19 15.33 5.61
C HIS A 135 6.44 15.06 4.31
N LEU A 136 5.95 16.13 3.67
CA LEU A 136 5.11 16.04 2.47
C LEU A 136 5.68 16.90 1.35
N ALA A 137 5.36 16.55 0.11
CA ALA A 137 5.56 17.40 -1.05
C ALA A 137 4.19 17.69 -1.68
N PRO A 138 3.41 18.65 -1.14
CA PRO A 138 2.07 18.92 -1.64
C PRO A 138 2.11 19.42 -3.09
N PRO A 139 1.24 18.93 -4.00
CA PRO A 139 1.23 19.34 -5.41
C PRO A 139 1.07 20.85 -5.62
N MET A 140 0.36 21.52 -4.72
CA MET A 140 0.12 22.97 -4.77
C MET A 140 1.35 23.81 -4.42
N LEU A 141 2.35 23.21 -3.76
CA LEU A 141 3.57 23.91 -3.36
C LEU A 141 4.68 23.59 -4.36
N THR A 142 4.92 24.52 -5.27
CA THR A 142 5.96 24.41 -6.29
C THR A 142 7.36 24.34 -5.68
N GLY A 143 8.29 23.74 -6.41
CA GLY A 143 9.71 23.63 -6.02
C GLY A 143 10.28 22.24 -6.28
N LYS A 144 11.45 22.18 -6.91
CA LYS A 144 12.21 20.96 -7.15
C LYS A 144 13.36 20.87 -6.16
N GLY A 145 13.63 19.66 -5.67
CA GLY A 145 14.85 19.33 -4.94
C GLY A 145 16.05 19.19 -5.88
N PRO A 146 17.24 18.90 -5.32
CA PRO A 146 18.47 18.70 -6.10
C PRO A 146 18.38 17.57 -7.14
N ASP A 147 17.50 16.60 -6.91
CA ASP A 147 17.22 15.45 -7.76
C ASP A 147 16.12 15.70 -8.79
N GLY A 148 15.66 16.95 -8.93
CA GLY A 148 14.58 17.34 -9.85
C GLY A 148 13.17 16.92 -9.41
N ARG A 149 13.03 16.29 -8.23
CA ARG A 149 11.75 15.82 -7.67
C ARG A 149 11.04 16.89 -6.83
N PRO A 150 9.73 16.78 -6.57
CA PRO A 150 9.02 17.71 -5.70
C PRO A 150 9.69 17.87 -4.33
N LYS A 151 9.94 19.11 -3.92
CA LYS A 151 10.64 19.43 -2.67
C LYS A 151 9.81 18.97 -1.46
N LYS A 152 10.36 18.05 -0.65
CA LYS A 152 9.77 17.68 0.64
C LYS A 152 9.85 18.86 1.61
N ARG A 153 8.76 19.13 2.31
CA ARG A 153 8.64 20.19 3.32
C ARG A 153 8.13 19.57 4.62
N GLU A 154 8.62 20.12 5.73
CA GLU A 154 8.19 19.73 7.07
C GLU A 154 6.93 20.52 7.45
N PHE A 155 5.92 19.81 7.96
CA PHE A 155 4.70 20.38 8.52
C PHE A 155 4.54 19.87 9.95
N GLY A 156 4.28 20.77 10.90
CA GLY A 156 4.02 20.40 12.30
C GLY A 156 2.62 19.81 12.52
N SER A 157 2.28 19.57 13.79
CA SER A 157 1.00 18.99 14.22
C SER A 157 -0.24 19.77 13.77
N TRP A 158 -0.10 21.05 13.40
CA TRP A 158 -1.20 21.86 12.86
C TRP A 158 -1.85 21.24 11.62
N LEU A 159 -1.09 20.44 10.85
CA LEU A 159 -1.56 19.77 9.64
C LEU A 159 -2.59 18.66 9.92
N GLU A 160 -2.71 18.18 11.15
CA GLU A 160 -3.69 17.16 11.50
C GLU A 160 -5.14 17.62 11.26
N ARG A 161 -5.45 18.89 11.55
CA ARG A 161 -6.79 19.46 11.35
C ARG A 161 -7.20 19.44 9.87
N PRO A 162 -6.42 20.00 8.92
CA PRO A 162 -6.77 19.92 7.50
C PRO A 162 -6.75 18.48 6.97
N LEU A 163 -5.86 17.60 7.45
CA LEU A 163 -5.91 16.18 7.07
C LEU A 163 -7.23 15.54 7.50
N ARG A 164 -7.73 15.81 8.71
CA ARG A 164 -9.03 15.30 9.20
C ARG A 164 -10.18 15.81 8.31
N MET A 165 -10.16 17.08 7.92
CA MET A 165 -11.13 17.60 6.96
C MET A 165 -11.05 16.89 5.62
N LEU A 166 -9.83 16.71 5.09
CA LEU A 166 -9.61 16.07 3.80
C LEU A 166 -10.18 14.64 3.77
N THR A 167 -10.03 13.86 4.85
CA THR A 167 -10.63 12.51 4.90
C THR A 167 -12.15 12.49 4.74
N LYS A 168 -12.85 13.53 5.20
CA LYS A 168 -14.31 13.68 5.05
C LYS A 168 -14.71 14.07 3.63
N LEU A 169 -13.81 14.75 2.91
CA LEU A 169 -14.00 15.17 1.53
C LEU A 169 -13.74 14.06 0.50
N LYS A 170 -13.46 12.82 0.92
CA LYS A 170 -13.31 11.66 0.01
C LYS A 170 -14.52 11.44 -0.92
N ARG A 171 -15.70 11.95 -0.56
CA ARG A 171 -16.89 11.93 -1.42
C ARG A 171 -16.74 12.75 -2.70
N LEU A 172 -15.85 13.75 -2.70
CA LEU A 172 -15.52 14.55 -3.89
C LEU A 172 -14.70 13.75 -4.90
N ARG A 173 -14.00 12.68 -4.49
CA ARG A 173 -13.15 11.85 -5.34
C ARG A 173 -13.85 11.47 -6.63
N GLY A 174 -13.25 11.83 -7.76
CA GLY A 174 -13.76 11.50 -9.10
C GLY A 174 -15.01 12.28 -9.52
N THR A 175 -15.42 13.30 -8.76
CA THR A 175 -16.47 14.26 -9.17
C THR A 175 -15.82 15.49 -9.83
N PRO A 176 -16.59 16.33 -10.56
CA PRO A 176 -16.07 17.61 -11.07
C PRO A 176 -15.58 18.56 -9.97
N PHE A 177 -16.02 18.37 -8.72
CA PHE A 177 -15.59 19.16 -7.57
C PHE A 177 -14.33 18.60 -6.90
N ASP A 178 -13.63 17.64 -7.51
CA ASP A 178 -12.37 17.09 -7.01
C ASP A 178 -11.17 17.95 -7.43
N PRO A 179 -10.60 18.81 -6.56
CA PRO A 179 -9.48 19.66 -6.95
C PRO A 179 -8.22 18.84 -7.29
N PHE A 180 -8.08 17.62 -6.75
CA PHE A 180 -6.94 16.75 -7.02
C PHE A 180 -7.15 15.88 -8.26
N GLY A 181 -8.39 15.74 -8.73
CA GLY A 181 -8.78 14.83 -9.80
C GLY A 181 -8.31 15.21 -11.20
N TYR A 182 -7.81 16.43 -11.39
CA TYR A 182 -7.45 16.99 -12.70
C TYR A 182 -6.02 16.70 -13.15
N SER A 183 -5.16 16.15 -12.29
CA SER A 183 -3.79 15.81 -12.66
C SER A 183 -3.74 14.72 -13.74
N ALA A 184 -2.65 14.70 -14.52
CA ALA A 184 -2.43 13.66 -15.53
C ALA A 184 -2.42 12.26 -14.90
N GLU A 185 -1.79 12.10 -13.73
CA GLU A 185 -1.74 10.84 -12.98
C GLU A 185 -3.15 10.37 -12.57
N ARG A 186 -4.02 11.27 -12.06
CA ARG A 186 -5.41 10.89 -11.72
C ARG A 186 -6.24 10.53 -12.93
N LYS A 187 -6.05 11.22 -14.06
CA LYS A 187 -6.72 10.88 -15.33
C LYS A 187 -6.29 9.49 -15.81
N MET A 188 -4.99 9.19 -15.77
CA MET A 188 -4.42 7.89 -16.11
C MET A 188 -4.97 6.78 -15.19
N GLU A 189 -4.99 6.97 -13.86
CA GLU A 189 -5.54 5.99 -12.92
C GLU A 189 -7.00 5.65 -13.20
N ARG A 190 -7.84 6.65 -13.51
CA ARG A 190 -9.25 6.42 -13.87
C ARG A 190 -9.41 5.75 -15.24
N ALA A 191 -8.51 6.05 -16.18
CA ALA A 191 -8.49 5.39 -17.48
C ALA A 191 -8.13 3.90 -17.33
N LEU A 192 -7.12 3.58 -16.51
CA LEU A 192 -6.72 2.19 -16.23
C LEU A 192 -7.85 1.35 -15.63
N ILE A 193 -8.70 1.92 -14.75
CA ILE A 193 -9.88 1.21 -14.23
C ILE A 193 -10.83 0.81 -15.36
N LYS A 194 -11.14 1.75 -16.27
CA LYS A 194 -12.05 1.49 -17.41
C LYS A 194 -11.43 0.50 -18.39
N GLN A 195 -10.14 0.65 -18.67
CA GLN A 195 -9.40 -0.26 -19.55
C GLN A 195 -9.43 -1.68 -18.99
N TYR A 196 -9.12 -1.86 -17.71
CA TYR A 196 -9.17 -3.15 -17.05
C TYR A 196 -10.55 -3.81 -17.13
N GLU A 197 -11.62 -3.05 -16.88
CA GLU A 197 -12.99 -3.57 -16.99
C GLU A 197 -13.34 -4.01 -18.41
N ALA A 198 -12.90 -3.25 -19.42
CA ALA A 198 -13.09 -3.61 -20.82
C ALA A 198 -12.28 -4.86 -21.18
N ASP A 199 -11.04 -4.95 -20.72
CA ASP A 199 -10.15 -6.10 -20.96
C ASP A 199 -10.74 -7.37 -20.37
N MET A 200 -11.14 -7.33 -19.09
CA MET A 200 -11.74 -8.48 -18.43
C MET A 200 -13.04 -8.92 -19.10
N ALA A 201 -13.85 -7.98 -19.60
CA ALA A 201 -15.05 -8.30 -20.36
C ALA A 201 -14.74 -8.92 -21.74
N GLU A 202 -13.64 -8.51 -22.39
CA GLU A 202 -13.22 -9.06 -23.69
C GLU A 202 -12.65 -10.48 -23.56
N VAL A 203 -11.85 -10.75 -22.53
CA VAL A 203 -11.11 -12.01 -22.41
C VAL A 203 -11.90 -13.12 -21.73
N GLN A 204 -12.92 -12.76 -20.93
CA GLN A 204 -13.72 -13.74 -20.20
C GLN A 204 -14.42 -14.78 -21.09
N PRO A 205 -15.04 -14.42 -22.24
CA PRO A 205 -15.60 -15.40 -23.17
C PRO A 205 -14.56 -16.29 -23.87
N LYS A 206 -13.28 -15.91 -23.81
CA LYS A 206 -12.16 -16.62 -24.45
C LYS A 206 -11.35 -17.45 -23.45
N LEU A 207 -11.84 -17.58 -22.22
CA LEU A 207 -11.17 -18.31 -21.16
C LEU A 207 -11.30 -19.82 -21.41
N ASP A 208 -10.17 -20.47 -21.68
CA ASP A 208 -10.02 -21.91 -21.81
C ASP A 208 -8.66 -22.34 -21.25
N ALA A 209 -8.32 -23.62 -21.34
CA ALA A 209 -7.06 -24.15 -20.82
C ALA A 209 -5.81 -23.54 -21.51
N GLY A 210 -5.90 -23.13 -22.77
CA GLY A 210 -4.80 -22.54 -23.55
C GLY A 210 -4.61 -21.04 -23.30
N THR A 211 -5.67 -20.32 -22.94
CA THR A 211 -5.62 -18.87 -22.67
C THR A 211 -5.54 -18.54 -21.18
N ARG A 212 -5.84 -19.49 -20.29
CA ARG A 212 -5.93 -19.28 -18.83
C ARG A 212 -4.76 -18.52 -18.23
N ASP A 213 -3.53 -18.93 -18.52
CA ASP A 213 -2.33 -18.30 -17.95
C ASP A 213 -2.13 -16.87 -18.46
N ALA A 214 -2.45 -16.61 -19.72
CA ALA A 214 -2.41 -15.26 -20.29
C ALA A 214 -3.49 -14.36 -19.67
N VAL A 215 -4.69 -14.89 -19.41
CA VAL A 215 -5.78 -14.18 -18.73
C VAL A 215 -5.41 -13.86 -17.28
N ILE A 216 -4.79 -14.81 -16.55
CA ILE A 216 -4.25 -14.57 -15.20
C ILE A 216 -3.19 -13.46 -15.23
N ALA A 217 -2.21 -13.55 -16.13
CA ALA A 217 -1.17 -12.54 -16.26
C ALA A 217 -1.74 -11.15 -16.61
N LEU A 218 -2.81 -11.09 -17.43
CA LEU A 218 -3.51 -9.85 -17.76
C LEU A 218 -4.24 -9.29 -16.53
N ALA A 219 -4.92 -10.14 -15.76
CA ALA A 219 -5.62 -9.76 -14.55
C ALA A 219 -4.67 -9.24 -13.45
N GLU A 220 -3.43 -9.75 -13.38
CA GLU A 220 -2.39 -9.33 -12.42
C GLU A 220 -1.56 -8.13 -12.90
N LEU A 221 -1.65 -7.75 -14.17
CA LEU A 221 -0.85 -6.68 -14.76
C LEU A 221 -0.85 -5.36 -13.95
N PRO A 222 -1.96 -4.92 -13.32
CA PRO A 222 -1.94 -3.71 -12.47
C PRO A 222 -0.96 -3.75 -11.30
N LEU A 223 -0.57 -4.95 -10.84
CA LEU A 223 0.39 -5.12 -9.75
C LEU A 223 1.80 -4.66 -10.13
N GLN A 224 2.09 -4.54 -11.43
CA GLN A 224 3.36 -4.06 -11.97
C GLN A 224 3.42 -2.52 -12.01
N ILE A 225 2.27 -1.84 -11.96
CA ILE A 225 2.20 -0.37 -12.00
C ILE A 225 2.43 0.18 -10.59
N ARG A 226 3.71 0.31 -10.24
CA ARG A 226 4.18 0.78 -8.92
C ARG A 226 4.93 2.12 -9.02
N GLY A 227 5.09 2.76 -7.87
CA GLY A 227 5.78 4.05 -7.77
C GLY A 227 4.84 5.25 -7.84
N PHE A 228 5.44 6.43 -8.00
CA PHE A 228 4.78 7.73 -8.03
C PHE A 228 5.36 8.59 -9.15
N GLY A 229 4.54 9.44 -9.77
CA GLY A 229 4.99 10.40 -10.78
C GLY A 229 5.69 9.69 -11.96
N PRO A 230 6.89 10.14 -12.40
CA PRO A 230 7.55 9.61 -13.59
C PRO A 230 7.83 8.11 -13.55
N VAL A 231 8.09 7.56 -12.36
CA VAL A 231 8.34 6.11 -12.20
C VAL A 231 7.09 5.31 -12.51
N LYS A 232 5.92 5.84 -12.10
CA LYS A 232 4.65 5.19 -12.34
C LYS A 232 4.25 5.26 -13.81
N GLU A 233 4.43 6.42 -14.44
CA GLU A 233 4.20 6.60 -15.88
C GLU A 233 5.06 5.64 -16.71
N ALA A 234 6.35 5.49 -16.38
CA ALA A 234 7.22 4.53 -17.05
C ALA A 234 6.78 3.08 -16.86
N ASN A 235 6.32 2.71 -15.67
CA ASN A 235 5.80 1.37 -15.39
C ASN A 235 4.45 1.11 -16.08
N GLU A 236 3.60 2.13 -16.17
CA GLU A 236 2.33 2.07 -16.91
C GLU A 236 2.60 1.86 -18.40
N ALA A 237 3.54 2.59 -19.01
CA ALA A 237 3.90 2.41 -20.41
C ALA A 237 4.45 1.00 -20.72
N LYS A 238 5.22 0.42 -19.79
CA LYS A 238 5.67 -0.99 -19.90
C LYS A 238 4.50 -1.97 -19.77
N ALA A 239 3.61 -1.72 -18.82
CA ALA A 239 2.41 -2.53 -18.64
C ALA A 239 1.49 -2.46 -19.87
N ALA A 240 1.35 -1.29 -20.50
CA ALA A 240 0.56 -1.12 -21.71
C ALA A 240 1.08 -2.00 -22.88
N LYS A 241 2.40 -2.06 -23.09
CA LYS A 241 3.00 -2.97 -24.07
C LYS A 241 2.71 -4.44 -23.73
N ARG A 242 2.92 -4.83 -22.47
CA ARG A 242 2.65 -6.19 -22.02
C ARG A 242 1.17 -6.58 -22.15
N ARG A 243 0.27 -5.62 -21.93
CA ARG A 243 -1.17 -5.80 -22.16
C ARG A 243 -1.47 -6.18 -23.60
N GLU A 244 -0.90 -5.46 -24.56
CA GLU A 244 -1.13 -5.72 -25.98
C GLU A 244 -0.63 -7.11 -26.38
N GLU A 245 0.55 -7.52 -25.89
CA GLU A 245 1.08 -8.87 -26.08
C GLU A 245 0.13 -9.95 -25.54
N LEU A 246 -0.35 -9.78 -24.29
CA LEU A 246 -1.25 -10.74 -23.64
C LEU A 246 -2.59 -10.82 -24.38
N LEU A 247 -3.16 -9.67 -24.78
CA LEU A 247 -4.41 -9.64 -25.55
C LEU A 247 -4.24 -10.30 -26.92
N ALA A 248 -3.10 -10.13 -27.59
CA ALA A 248 -2.81 -10.81 -28.84
C ALA A 248 -2.78 -12.33 -28.67
N VAL A 249 -2.09 -12.83 -27.63
CA VAL A 249 -2.04 -14.27 -27.29
C VAL A 249 -3.44 -14.82 -26.99
N ILE A 250 -4.24 -14.11 -26.18
CA ILE A 250 -5.60 -14.54 -25.85
C ILE A 250 -6.50 -14.54 -27.10
N ARG A 251 -6.39 -13.52 -27.96
CA ARG A 251 -7.15 -13.44 -29.22
C ARG A 251 -6.77 -14.54 -30.21
N ALA A 252 -5.53 -15.02 -30.15
CA ALA A 252 -5.05 -16.13 -30.98
C ALA A 252 -5.46 -17.52 -30.44
N GLY A 253 -6.16 -17.60 -29.30
CA GLY A 253 -6.57 -18.87 -28.69
C GLY A 253 -5.51 -19.51 -27.77
N GLY A 254 -4.56 -18.71 -27.26
CA GLY A 254 -3.51 -19.15 -26.36
C GLY A 254 -2.14 -19.18 -27.02
N ALA A 255 -1.09 -19.39 -26.24
CA ALA A 255 0.21 -19.72 -26.81
C ALA A 255 0.06 -21.07 -27.53
N PRO A 256 0.65 -21.28 -28.72
CA PRO A 256 0.65 -22.60 -29.32
C PRO A 256 1.20 -23.54 -28.26
N MET A 257 0.37 -24.50 -27.80
CA MET A 257 0.86 -25.61 -26.99
C MET A 257 2.05 -26.14 -27.78
N ALA A 258 3.25 -25.99 -27.22
CA ALA A 258 4.37 -26.76 -27.71
C ALA A 258 3.87 -28.19 -27.62
N LYS A 259 3.54 -28.77 -28.78
CA LYS A 259 3.33 -30.21 -28.90
C LYS A 259 4.57 -30.79 -28.25
N ALA A 260 4.40 -31.36 -27.07
CA ALA A 260 5.39 -32.21 -26.46
C ALA A 260 5.61 -33.32 -27.47
N ALA A 261 6.66 -33.17 -28.27
CA ALA A 261 7.40 -34.31 -28.77
C ALA A 261 8.03 -34.92 -27.52
N GLU A 262 7.40 -35.95 -26.98
CA GLU A 262 7.90 -37.34 -26.91
C GLU A 262 6.92 -38.21 -26.09
#